data_AF-A0A2T1FBY6-F1
#
_entry.id   AF-A0A2T1FBY6-F1
#
_cell.length_a   1.000
_cell.length_b   1.000
_cell.length_c   1.000
_cell.angle_alpha   90.00
_cell.angle_beta   90.00
_cell.angle_gamma   90.00
#
_symmetry.space_group_name_H-M   'P 1'
#
loop_
_entity.id
_entity.type
_entity.pdbx_description
1 polymer ?
#
loop_
_entity_poly.entity_id
_entity_poly.type
_entity_poly.pdbx_seq_one_letter_code
_entity_poly.pdbx_strand_id
1 'polypeptide(L)' 'MLKSIPTRLLQSPFWQSPIVKLVGIYGGLSAIAGVMLFPLLWLLSTALKSADENIFQSPPQLLPQHPT' A
#
# COMPACT_ATOMS: atom_id res chain seq x y z
N MET A 1 -23.66 39.20 -33.85
CA MET A 1 -23.81 37.73 -33.77
C MET A 1 -22.62 37.16 -33.01
N LEU A 2 -22.68 37.12 -31.67
CA LEU A 2 -21.61 36.59 -30.82
C LEU A 2 -21.66 35.05 -30.86
N LYS A 3 -20.58 34.43 -31.31
CA LYS A 3 -20.41 32.97 -31.33
C LYS A 3 -20.12 32.53 -29.89
N SER A 4 -21.09 31.89 -29.24
CA SER A 4 -20.96 31.40 -27.87
C SER A 4 -19.80 30.42 -27.77
N ILE A 5 -18.82 30.75 -26.91
CA ILE A 5 -17.67 29.90 -26.61
C ILE A 5 -18.17 28.61 -25.95
N PRO A 6 -17.76 27.41 -26.43
CA PRO A 6 -18.21 26.16 -25.84
C PRO A 6 -17.61 25.99 -24.43
N THR A 7 -18.47 26.03 -23.41
CA THR A 7 -18.13 25.92 -21.98
C THR A 7 -17.73 24.51 -21.52
N ARG A 8 -17.63 23.53 -22.43
CA ARG A 8 -17.27 22.14 -22.12
C ARG A 8 -15.82 21.92 -21.66
N LEU A 9 -14.93 22.90 -21.85
CA LEU A 9 -13.52 22.78 -21.50
C LEU A 9 -13.19 23.16 -20.04
N LEU A 10 -14.18 23.66 -19.27
CA LEU A 10 -13.97 24.21 -17.93
C LEU A 10 -14.66 23.40 -16.81
N GLN A 11 -15.11 22.18 -17.08
CA GLN A 11 -16.01 21.46 -16.16
C GLN A 11 -15.57 20.04 -15.78
N SER A 12 -14.41 19.54 -16.21
CA SER A 12 -13.93 18.26 -15.72
C SER A 12 -13.24 18.46 -14.37
N PRO A 13 -13.82 18.03 -13.23
CA PRO A 13 -13.10 18.03 -11.97
C PRO A 13 -11.78 17.28 -12.13
N PHE A 14 -10.72 17.76 -11.49
CA PHE A 14 -9.38 17.16 -11.61
C PHE A 14 -9.35 15.65 -11.26
N TRP A 15 -10.32 15.19 -10.46
CA TRP A 15 -10.59 13.79 -10.13
C TRP A 15 -11.00 12.91 -11.34
N GLN A 16 -11.38 13.50 -12.47
CA GLN A 16 -11.66 12.79 -13.73
C GLN A 16 -10.40 12.54 -14.58
N SER A 17 -9.24 13.03 -14.15
CA SER A 17 -7.99 12.72 -14.83
C SER A 17 -7.72 11.21 -14.78
N PRO A 18 -7.47 10.55 -15.93
CA PRO A 18 -7.19 9.12 -15.97
C PRO A 18 -5.97 8.74 -15.10
N ILE A 19 -5.01 9.65 -14.97
CA ILE A 19 -3.80 9.45 -14.16
C ILE A 19 -4.12 9.45 -12.67
N VAL A 20 -4.93 10.41 -12.19
CA VAL A 20 -5.31 10.50 -10.77
C VAL A 20 -6.09 9.27 -10.36
N LYS A 21 -7.02 8.82 -11.21
CA LYS A 21 -7.77 7.58 -10.98
C LYS A 21 -6.85 6.35 -10.92
N LEU A 22 -5.89 6.26 -11.85
CA LEU A 22 -4.91 5.17 -11.89
C LEU A 22 -4.07 5.14 -10.61
N VAL A 23 -3.42 6.26 -10.27
CA VAL A 23 -2.58 6.36 -9.07
C VAL A 23 -3.38 6.08 -7.80
N GLY A 24 -4.59 6.62 -7.67
CA GLY A 24 -5.45 6.39 -6.51
C GLY A 24 -5.83 4.91 -6.36
N ILE A 25 -6.26 4.25 -7.44
CA ILE A 25 -6.65 2.84 -7.40
C ILE A 25 -5.45 1.94 -7.08
N TYR A 26 -4.37 2.04 -7.87
CA TYR A 26 -3.21 1.14 -7.67
C TYR A 26 -2.45 1.45 -6.39
N GLY A 27 -2.39 2.73 -5.97
CA GLY A 27 -1.84 3.11 -4.67
C GLY A 27 -2.66 2.53 -3.52
N GLY A 28 -3.98 2.66 -3.57
CA GLY A 28 -4.88 2.08 -2.57
C GLY A 28 -4.79 0.55 -2.50
N LEU A 29 -4.78 -0.12 -3.66
CA LEU A 29 -4.60 -1.58 -3.74
C LEU A 29 -3.24 -2.01 -3.17
N SER A 30 -2.17 -1.28 -3.46
CA SER A 30 -0.83 -1.58 -2.93
C SER A 30 -0.78 -1.42 -1.41
N ALA A 31 -1.44 -0.38 -0.87
CA ALA A 31 -1.53 -0.18 0.58
C ALA A 31 -2.29 -1.34 1.25
N ILE A 32 -3.44 -1.73 0.70
CA ILE A 32 -4.22 -2.88 1.19
C ILE A 32 -3.38 -4.15 1.13
N ALA A 33 -2.71 -4.40 0.00
CA ALA A 33 -1.83 -5.55 -0.15
C ALA A 33 -0.71 -5.55 0.91
N GLY A 34 -0.07 -4.40 1.16
CA GLY A 34 0.95 -4.26 2.21
C GLY A 34 0.43 -4.61 3.61
N VAL A 35 -0.76 -4.11 3.97
CA VAL A 35 -1.40 -4.43 5.25
C VAL A 35 -1.73 -5.92 5.37
N MET A 36 -2.19 -6.55 4.28
CA MET A 36 -2.54 -7.97 4.28
C MET A 36 -1.29 -8.88 4.29
N LEU A 37 -0.20 -8.47 3.65
CA LEU A 37 1.05 -9.22 3.62
C LEU A 37 1.84 -9.09 4.93
N PHE A 38 1.69 -7.99 5.66
CA PHE A 38 2.39 -7.77 6.93
C PHE A 38 2.30 -8.95 7.92
N PRO A 39 1.10 -9.44 8.31
CA PRO A 39 1.00 -10.58 9.23
C PRO A 39 1.63 -11.86 8.66
N LEU A 40 1.57 -12.07 7.35
CA LEU A 40 2.21 -13.23 6.70
C LEU A 40 3.74 -13.12 6.78
N LEU A 41 4.31 -11.96 6.45
CA LEU A 41 5.75 -11.72 6.53
C LEU A 41 6.26 -11.84 7.97
N TRP A 42 5.44 -11.42 8.93
CA TRP A 42 5.75 -11.61 10.34
C TRP A 42 5.78 -13.10 10.71
N LEU A 43 4.77 -13.89 10.31
CA LEU A 43 4.77 -15.33 10.56
C LEU A 43 5.96 -16.03 9.89
N LEU A 44 6.29 -15.66 8.65
CA LEU A 44 7.47 -16.17 7.95
C LEU A 44 8.76 -15.88 8.74
N SER A 45 8.91 -14.66 9.25
CA SER A 45 10.04 -14.30 10.12
C SER A 45 10.09 -15.19 11.36
N THR A 46 8.96 -15.36 12.06
CA THR A 46 8.92 -16.20 13.27
C THR A 46 9.25 -17.66 13.01
N ALA A 47 8.90 -18.19 11.85
CA ALA A 47 9.21 -19.56 11.47
C ALA A 47 10.71 -19.80 11.20
N LEU A 48 11.46 -18.74 10.88
CA LEU A 48 12.90 -18.79 10.60
C LEU A 48 13.77 -18.51 11.85
N LYS A 49 13.16 -18.16 12.98
CA LYS A 49 13.87 -17.89 14.23
C LYS A 49 14.27 -19.19 14.92
N SER A 50 15.47 -19.21 15.49
CA SER A 50 15.92 -20.30 16.38
C SER A 50 15.10 -20.36 17.67
N ALA A 51 15.05 -21.54 18.30
CA ALA A 51 14.27 -21.77 19.53
C ALA A 51 14.68 -20.87 20.70
N ASP A 52 15.92 -20.36 20.69
CA ASP A 52 16.46 -19.47 21.73
C ASP A 52 16.06 -17.99 21.53
N GLU A 53 15.46 -17.62 20.40
CA GLU A 53 15.01 -16.25 20.16
C GLU A 53 13.66 -15.96 20.84
N ASN A 54 13.55 -14.80 21.50
CA ASN A 54 12.30 -14.36 22.11
C ASN A 54 11.30 -13.88 21.04
N ILE A 55 10.25 -14.68 20.77
CA ILE A 55 9.20 -14.35 19.80
C ILE A 55 8.08 -13.46 20.37
N PHE A 56 8.01 -13.26 21.69
CA PHE A 56 6.97 -12.47 22.37
C PHE A 56 7.46 -11.07 22.79
N GLN A 57 8.62 -10.64 22.29
CA GLN A 57 9.15 -9.30 22.55
C GLN A 57 8.31 -8.21 21.86
N SER A 58 8.10 -7.09 22.56
CA SER A 58 7.45 -5.89 22.05
C SER A 58 8.45 -4.73 22.07
N PRO A 59 8.82 -4.13 20.92
CA PRO A 59 8.29 -4.36 19.57
C PRO A 59 8.76 -5.69 18.94
N PRO A 60 7.98 -6.28 18.02
CA PRO A 60 8.35 -7.53 17.36
C PRO A 60 9.57 -7.33 16.44
N GLN A 61 10.54 -8.22 16.58
CA GLN A 61 11.74 -8.21 15.75
C GLN A 61 11.50 -8.96 14.43
N LEU A 62 11.47 -8.22 13.32
CA LEU A 62 11.14 -8.76 11.99
C LEU A 62 12.25 -9.58 11.33
N LEU A 63 13.51 -9.43 11.74
CA LEU A 63 14.63 -10.18 11.17
C LEU A 63 15.17 -11.15 12.22
N PRO A 64 15.33 -12.45 11.90
CA PRO A 64 16.03 -13.40 12.77
C PRO A 64 17.47 -12.94 13.05
N GLN A 65 17.97 -13.17 14.25
CA GLN A 65 19.40 -12.97 14.56
C GLN A 65 20.20 -14.25 14.32
N HIS A 66 19.57 -15.39 14.55
CA HIS A 66 20.12 -16.73 14.41
C HIS A 66 19.14 -17.56 13.56
N PRO A 67 19.31 -17.61 12.23
CA PRO A 67 18.46 -18.43 11.37
C PRO A 67 18.68 -19.93 11.64
N THR A 68 17.59 -20.71 11.63
CA THR A 68 17.61 -22.19 11.73
C THR A 68 17.98 -22.87 10.43
#